data_AF-A0A0E0DIG0-F1
#
_entry.id   AF-A0A0E0DIG0-F1
#
_cell.length_a   1.000
_cell.length_b   1.000
_cell.length_c   1.000
_cell.angle_alpha   90.00
_cell.angle_beta   90.00
_cell.angle_gamma   90.00
#
_symmetry.space_group_name_H-M   'P 1'
#
loop_
_entity.id
_entity.type
_entity.pdbx_description
1 polymer ?
#
loop_
_entity_poly.entity_id
_entity_poly.type
_entity_poly.pdbx_seq_one_letter_code
_entity_poly.pdbx_strand_id
1 'polypeptide(L)'
;MSKDEGPSMDFGDSRRKPNVVGKFTVAVALTVMCIIVLKQSPGFTSTSVFSRHEIGVTHVLVTGGAGYIGSHATLRLLRDNYRVTIVDNLSRGNMGAVRVLQRLFPEPGRLQFIYADLGDAKAVNKIFSENAFDAVMHFAAVAYVGESTLEPLRYYHNITSNTLTVLEAMAAYNVKTLIYSSTCATYGEPDTMPITEATPQNPINPYGKAKKMAEDIILDFSKRSEMAVMILRYFNVIGSDPGGRLGEAPRPELREHGRISGACFDAALGIIPGLKVRGTDYPTADGTCIRDYIDVTDLVDAHVKALDKAQPGKVGIYNVGTGHGRSVKEFVEACKSATGASIKVSFLTRRPGDYAEVYSDPSKIHDELNWTARYTDLRESLSTAWKWQKAHPNGSSEEKNKQCNDETEPFCKKRAQQQDHHRRRQRPLDAAGPRRQDRARQDELQLLGSFHGRRPGALAAAADGVEAAAVDEAWRGSHEEGGLREAGGGSASQVKACVVSVAYIYTIYVCGEASERARWKEVCEHGRIGI
;
A
#
# COMPACT_ATOMS: atom_id res chain seq x y z
N MET A 1 97.25 12.14 -22.87
CA MET A 1 97.93 12.87 -21.77
C MET A 1 96.88 13.26 -20.76
N SER A 2 97.12 12.82 -19.54
CA SER A 2 96.28 12.80 -18.35
C SER A 2 95.85 14.20 -17.88
N LYS A 3 94.72 14.28 -17.17
CA LYS A 3 94.59 15.08 -15.94
C LYS A 3 93.39 14.62 -15.10
N ASP A 4 93.70 14.31 -13.85
CA ASP A 4 92.80 13.99 -12.74
C ASP A 4 91.87 15.15 -12.38
N GLU A 5 90.65 14.82 -11.95
CA GLU A 5 89.75 15.68 -11.18
C GLU A 5 89.55 15.12 -9.76
N GLY A 6 89.51 16.02 -8.78
CA GLY A 6 89.41 15.74 -7.35
C GLY A 6 88.02 15.33 -6.83
N PRO A 7 87.89 15.04 -5.53
CA PRO A 7 86.78 14.26 -4.98
C PRO A 7 85.57 15.12 -4.56
N SER A 8 84.36 14.65 -4.86
CA SER A 8 83.11 15.21 -4.35
C SER A 8 82.59 14.41 -3.14
N MET A 9 82.24 15.11 -2.06
CA MET A 9 81.61 14.55 -0.85
C MET A 9 80.23 13.97 -1.12
N ASP A 10 79.97 12.79 -0.54
CA ASP A 10 78.74 12.02 -0.64
C ASP A 10 77.79 12.38 0.53
N PHE A 11 76.58 12.86 0.22
CA PHE A 11 75.49 13.04 1.20
C PHE A 11 74.53 11.85 1.07
N GLY A 12 74.51 10.97 2.08
CA GLY A 12 73.65 9.80 2.12
C GLY A 12 72.17 10.16 2.31
N ASP A 13 71.36 9.87 1.29
CA ASP A 13 69.89 9.90 1.34
C ASP A 13 69.36 8.53 1.80
N SER A 14 68.88 8.45 3.04
CA SER A 14 68.30 7.23 3.62
C SER A 14 66.86 7.02 3.12
N ARG A 15 66.69 6.37 1.97
CA ARG A 15 65.37 5.90 1.50
C ARG A 15 64.80 4.82 2.43
N ARG A 16 63.77 5.18 3.21
CA ARG A 16 62.93 4.22 3.96
C ARG A 16 62.24 3.27 2.97
N LYS A 17 62.46 1.95 3.12
CA LYS A 17 61.74 0.92 2.37
C LYS A 17 60.23 1.01 2.63
N PRO A 18 59.37 0.87 1.61
CA PRO A 18 57.93 0.90 1.80
C PRO A 18 57.50 -0.34 2.59
N ASN A 19 56.84 -0.14 3.72
CA ASN A 19 56.43 -1.19 4.65
C ASN A 19 55.15 -1.90 4.14
N VAL A 20 55.27 -2.58 2.98
CA VAL A 20 54.17 -3.21 2.23
C VAL A 20 53.43 -4.26 3.07
N VAL A 21 54.16 -5.03 3.88
CA VAL A 21 53.58 -6.05 4.78
C VAL A 21 52.67 -5.41 5.83
N GLY A 22 53.08 -4.28 6.41
CA GLY A 22 52.28 -3.53 7.39
C GLY A 22 50.97 -2.99 6.79
N LYS A 23 51.01 -2.52 5.53
CA LYS A 23 49.83 -2.04 4.82
C LYS A 23 48.83 -3.16 4.52
N PHE A 24 49.31 -4.33 4.10
CA PHE A 24 48.47 -5.50 3.87
C PHE A 24 47.79 -5.99 5.16
N THR A 25 48.51 -6.06 6.27
CA THR A 25 47.93 -6.47 7.56
C THR A 25 46.84 -5.51 8.05
N VAL A 26 47.01 -4.20 7.83
CA VAL A 26 46.00 -3.20 8.20
C VAL A 26 44.76 -3.31 7.32
N ALA A 27 44.92 -3.52 6.00
CA ALA A 27 43.79 -3.69 5.09
C ALA A 27 42.99 -4.96 5.39
N VAL A 28 43.66 -6.08 5.68
CA VAL A 28 42.99 -7.32 6.10
C VAL A 28 42.29 -7.12 7.44
N ALA A 29 42.93 -6.48 8.42
CA ALA A 29 42.32 -6.18 9.71
C ALA A 29 41.08 -5.29 9.58
N LEU A 30 41.13 -4.24 8.76
CA LEU A 30 39.98 -3.36 8.48
C LEU A 30 38.87 -4.08 7.74
N THR A 31 39.18 -4.97 6.80
CA THR A 31 38.18 -5.75 6.07
C THR A 31 37.49 -6.75 7.00
N VAL A 32 38.26 -7.46 7.83
CA VAL A 32 37.71 -8.37 8.86
C VAL A 32 36.88 -7.60 9.87
N MET A 33 37.35 -6.42 10.30
CA MET A 33 36.59 -5.53 11.20
C MET A 33 35.29 -5.05 10.55
N CYS A 34 35.31 -4.64 9.27
CA CYS A 34 34.11 -4.29 8.52
C CYS A 34 33.14 -5.47 8.41
N ILE A 35 33.63 -6.68 8.13
CA ILE A 35 32.78 -7.89 8.08
C ILE A 35 32.18 -8.18 9.45
N ILE A 36 32.94 -8.04 10.54
CA ILE A 36 32.45 -8.23 11.91
C ILE A 36 31.42 -7.16 12.27
N VAL A 37 31.68 -5.88 11.98
CA VAL A 37 30.75 -4.77 12.22
C VAL A 37 29.47 -4.92 11.39
N LEU A 38 29.57 -5.38 10.13
CA LEU A 38 28.42 -5.69 9.30
C LEU A 38 27.62 -6.87 9.88
N LYS A 39 28.28 -7.95 10.33
CA LYS A 39 27.61 -9.11 10.95
C LYS A 39 27.03 -8.83 12.34
N GLN A 40 27.60 -7.88 13.08
CA GLN A 40 27.12 -7.44 14.39
C GLN A 40 26.13 -6.27 14.30
N SER A 41 25.92 -5.68 13.11
CA SER A 41 24.90 -4.66 12.90
C SER A 41 23.51 -5.29 13.02
N PRO A 42 22.58 -4.71 13.80
CA PRO A 42 21.25 -5.28 14.05
C PRO A 42 20.40 -5.56 12.80
N GLY A 43 20.82 -5.13 11.62
CA GLY A 43 20.12 -5.31 10.34
C GLY A 43 20.65 -6.42 9.43
N PHE A 44 21.77 -7.08 9.72
CA PHE A 44 22.39 -8.02 8.76
C PHE A 44 22.02 -9.50 8.99
N THR A 45 21.49 -9.84 10.16
CA THR A 45 21.17 -11.24 10.54
C THR A 45 19.90 -11.40 11.38
N SER A 46 19.20 -10.33 11.72
CA SER A 46 17.90 -10.44 12.41
C SER A 46 16.79 -10.56 11.36
N THR A 47 16.40 -11.79 11.02
CA THR A 47 15.16 -12.05 10.27
C THR A 47 13.99 -11.41 11.03
N SER A 48 13.26 -10.50 10.37
CA SER A 48 12.09 -9.82 10.93
C SER A 48 11.16 -10.80 11.64
N VAL A 49 10.63 -10.45 12.81
CA VAL A 49 9.65 -11.29 13.53
C VAL A 49 8.43 -11.61 12.66
N PHE A 50 8.12 -10.74 11.70
CA PHE A 50 7.03 -10.93 10.74
C PHE A 50 7.33 -11.97 9.64
N SER A 51 8.61 -12.33 9.43
CA SER A 51 9.07 -13.29 8.40
C SER A 51 9.00 -14.76 8.82
N ARG A 52 8.58 -15.05 10.06
CA ARG A 52 8.53 -16.41 10.61
C ARG A 52 7.15 -16.74 11.18
N HIS A 53 6.73 -17.98 10.99
CA HIS A 53 5.58 -18.54 11.71
C HIS A 53 5.98 -18.77 13.17
N GLU A 54 5.05 -18.49 14.10
CA GLU A 54 5.26 -18.67 15.53
C GLU A 54 4.10 -19.47 16.11
N ILE A 55 4.42 -20.52 16.88
CA ILE A 55 3.41 -21.40 17.46
C ILE A 55 2.48 -20.59 18.36
N GLY A 56 1.16 -20.72 18.13
CA GLY A 56 0.15 -20.02 18.91
C GLY A 56 -0.08 -18.55 18.52
N VAL A 57 0.60 -18.05 17.48
CA VAL A 57 0.39 -16.70 16.95
C VAL A 57 -0.06 -16.79 15.51
N THR A 58 -1.27 -16.32 15.22
CA THR A 58 -1.76 -16.16 13.85
C THR A 58 -1.40 -14.78 13.32
N HIS A 59 -0.72 -14.73 12.19
CA HIS A 59 -0.31 -13.53 11.50
C HIS A 59 -1.24 -13.21 10.33
N VAL A 60 -1.96 -12.09 10.43
CA VAL A 60 -2.95 -11.65 9.46
C VAL A 60 -2.45 -10.45 8.66
N LEU A 61 -2.47 -10.59 7.34
CA LEU A 61 -2.34 -9.45 6.43
C LEU A 61 -3.69 -8.73 6.32
N VAL A 62 -3.74 -7.46 6.76
CA VAL A 62 -4.93 -6.60 6.63
C VAL A 62 -4.66 -5.55 5.56
N THR A 63 -5.11 -5.84 4.33
CA THR A 63 -5.03 -4.83 3.26
C THR A 63 -6.13 -3.78 3.45
N GLY A 64 -5.84 -2.51 3.20
CA GLY A 64 -6.78 -1.42 3.48
C GLY A 64 -6.94 -1.15 4.98
N GLY A 65 -5.99 -1.62 5.81
CA GLY A 65 -6.05 -1.55 7.27
C GLY A 65 -5.94 -0.13 7.83
N ALA A 66 -5.57 0.87 7.03
CA ALA A 66 -5.64 2.27 7.46
C ALA A 66 -7.01 2.91 7.14
N GLY A 67 -7.91 2.19 6.46
CA GLY A 67 -9.27 2.63 6.18
C GLY A 67 -10.23 2.47 7.36
N TYR A 68 -11.49 2.84 7.14
CA TYR A 68 -12.53 2.81 8.19
C TYR A 68 -12.72 1.40 8.77
N ILE A 69 -13.17 0.43 7.97
CA ILE A 69 -13.45 -0.94 8.44
C ILE A 69 -12.14 -1.66 8.79
N GLY A 70 -11.11 -1.55 7.94
CA GLY A 70 -9.83 -2.24 8.13
C GLY A 70 -9.09 -1.84 9.41
N SER A 71 -9.19 -0.59 9.86
CA SER A 71 -8.58 -0.16 11.13
C SER A 71 -9.33 -0.74 12.34
N HIS A 72 -10.66 -0.83 12.28
CA HIS A 72 -11.45 -1.48 13.33
C HIS A 72 -11.18 -3.00 13.36
N ALA A 73 -11.04 -3.64 12.19
CA ALA A 73 -10.61 -5.04 12.09
C ALA A 73 -9.23 -5.25 12.71
N THR A 74 -8.27 -4.36 12.41
CA THR A 74 -6.93 -4.43 13.01
C THR A 74 -6.99 -4.24 14.54
N LEU A 75 -7.77 -3.28 15.03
CA LEU A 75 -7.98 -3.09 16.48
C LEU A 75 -8.50 -4.38 17.13
N ARG A 76 -9.50 -5.01 16.53
CA ARG A 76 -10.07 -6.26 17.06
C ARG A 76 -9.05 -7.40 17.05
N LEU A 77 -8.38 -7.64 15.91
CA LEU A 77 -7.34 -8.67 15.79
C LEU A 77 -6.22 -8.48 16.83
N LEU A 78 -5.75 -7.25 17.02
CA LEU A 78 -4.71 -6.97 18.02
C LEU A 78 -5.20 -7.21 19.45
N ARG A 79 -6.47 -6.90 19.77
CA ARG A 79 -7.05 -7.24 21.09
C ARG A 79 -7.13 -8.74 21.32
N ASP A 80 -7.37 -9.51 20.26
CA ASP A 80 -7.47 -10.96 20.31
C ASP A 80 -6.09 -11.66 20.15
N ASN A 81 -5.00 -10.91 20.33
CA ASN A 81 -3.60 -11.39 20.30
C ASN A 81 -3.09 -11.91 18.94
N TYR A 82 -3.73 -11.54 17.85
CA TYR A 82 -3.16 -11.76 16.51
C TYR A 82 -1.96 -10.83 16.28
N ARG A 83 -1.04 -11.29 15.43
CA ARG A 83 -0.06 -10.43 14.78
C ARG A 83 -0.68 -9.84 13.51
N VAL A 84 -0.47 -8.57 13.26
CA VAL A 84 -1.09 -7.88 12.11
C VAL A 84 -0.05 -7.13 11.28
N THR A 85 -0.12 -7.31 9.97
CA THR A 85 0.53 -6.43 9.00
C THR A 85 -0.53 -5.67 8.23
N ILE A 86 -0.51 -4.34 8.33
CA ILE A 86 -1.35 -3.46 7.50
C ILE A 86 -0.61 -3.16 6.20
N VAL A 87 -1.30 -3.32 5.07
CA VAL A 87 -0.86 -2.80 3.76
C VAL A 87 -1.87 -1.78 3.25
N ASP A 88 -1.45 -0.54 3.04
CA ASP A 88 -2.32 0.54 2.55
C ASP A 88 -1.51 1.59 1.76
N ASN A 89 -2.05 2.06 0.63
CA ASN A 89 -1.45 3.15 -0.15
C ASN A 89 -1.89 4.54 0.33
N LEU A 90 -2.68 4.60 1.40
CA LEU A 90 -3.27 5.77 2.02
C LEU A 90 -4.15 6.61 1.09
N SER A 91 -4.56 6.10 -0.08
CA SER A 91 -5.40 6.84 -1.03
C SER A 91 -6.72 7.28 -0.40
N ARG A 92 -7.31 6.43 0.45
CA ARG A 92 -8.47 6.72 1.29
C ARG A 92 -8.28 6.36 2.77
N GLY A 93 -7.16 5.72 3.11
CA GLY A 93 -6.78 5.41 4.49
C GLY A 93 -6.28 6.65 5.24
N ASN A 94 -6.23 6.53 6.57
CA ASN A 94 -5.76 7.57 7.48
C ASN A 94 -4.60 7.05 8.34
N MET A 95 -3.41 7.62 8.18
CA MET A 95 -2.23 7.25 8.98
C MET A 95 -2.45 7.49 10.48
N GLY A 96 -3.32 8.43 10.86
CA GLY A 96 -3.71 8.65 12.26
C GLY A 96 -4.33 7.41 12.89
N ALA A 97 -5.13 6.63 12.15
CA ALA A 97 -5.68 5.36 12.64
C ALA A 97 -4.56 4.35 12.93
N VAL A 98 -3.57 4.25 12.06
CA VAL A 98 -2.38 3.39 12.26
C VAL A 98 -1.58 3.83 13.48
N ARG A 99 -1.34 5.14 13.65
CA ARG A 99 -0.63 5.68 14.82
C ARG A 99 -1.39 5.39 16.12
N VAL A 100 -2.71 5.51 16.13
CA VAL A 100 -3.55 5.12 17.28
C VAL A 100 -3.34 3.65 17.62
N LEU A 101 -3.38 2.75 16.62
CA LEU A 101 -3.16 1.31 16.82
C LEU A 101 -1.76 1.02 17.36
N GLN A 102 -0.71 1.64 16.81
CA GLN A 102 0.67 1.48 17.29
C GLN A 102 0.86 1.98 18.73
N ARG A 103 0.16 3.04 19.14
CA ARG A 103 0.19 3.52 20.54
C ARG A 103 -0.51 2.55 21.50
N LEU A 104 -1.61 1.94 21.05
CA LEU A 104 -2.38 0.98 21.86
C LEU A 104 -1.68 -0.37 22.00
N PHE A 105 -0.87 -0.76 21.01
CA PHE A 105 -0.15 -2.02 20.96
C PHE A 105 1.33 -1.77 20.61
N PRO A 106 2.12 -1.20 21.55
CA PRO A 106 3.49 -0.79 21.30
C PRO A 106 4.49 -1.94 21.24
N GLU A 107 4.07 -3.18 21.56
CA GLU A 107 4.97 -4.32 21.66
C GLU A 107 5.57 -4.67 20.28
N PRO A 108 6.91 -4.81 20.18
CA PRO A 108 7.56 -5.17 18.92
C PRO A 108 7.01 -6.48 18.34
N GLY A 109 6.79 -6.52 17.03
CA GLY A 109 6.31 -7.72 16.34
C GLY A 109 4.80 -7.98 16.47
N ARG A 110 4.02 -7.06 17.08
CA ARG A 110 2.54 -7.13 17.08
C ARG A 110 1.91 -6.52 15.83
N LEU A 111 2.36 -5.32 15.47
CA LEU A 111 1.79 -4.53 14.38
C LEU A 111 2.88 -4.00 13.47
N GLN A 112 2.78 -4.27 12.17
CA GLN A 112 3.57 -3.62 11.13
C GLN A 112 2.66 -2.84 10.19
N PHE A 113 3.16 -1.70 9.68
CA PHE A 113 2.53 -0.96 8.60
C PHE A 113 3.46 -0.91 7.39
N ILE A 114 2.92 -1.23 6.22
CA ILE A 114 3.63 -1.18 4.94
C ILE A 114 2.85 -0.27 3.99
N TYR A 115 3.50 0.82 3.57
CA TYR A 115 2.97 1.70 2.53
C TYR A 115 3.23 1.10 1.15
N ALA A 116 2.18 0.54 0.51
CA ALA A 116 2.27 -0.03 -0.82
C ALA A 116 0.92 0.02 -1.55
N ASP A 117 0.98 0.08 -2.88
CA ASP A 117 -0.19 -0.10 -3.75
C ASP A 117 -0.30 -1.56 -4.16
N LEU A 118 -1.48 -2.14 -4.02
CA LEU A 118 -1.75 -3.51 -4.46
C LEU A 118 -1.74 -3.67 -5.99
N GLY A 119 -1.80 -2.56 -6.73
CA GLY A 119 -1.58 -2.54 -8.18
C GLY A 119 -0.12 -2.74 -8.59
N ASP A 120 0.84 -2.65 -7.66
CA ASP A 120 2.24 -2.97 -7.92
C ASP A 120 2.53 -4.44 -7.54
N ALA A 121 2.45 -5.31 -8.53
CA ALA A 121 2.70 -6.75 -8.34
C ALA A 121 4.09 -7.05 -7.75
N LYS A 122 5.12 -6.24 -8.03
CA LYS A 122 6.45 -6.45 -7.45
C LYS A 122 6.46 -6.10 -5.96
N ALA A 123 5.78 -5.02 -5.57
CA ALA A 123 5.64 -4.64 -4.18
C ALA A 123 4.84 -5.69 -3.39
N VAL A 124 3.71 -6.16 -3.95
CA VAL A 124 2.91 -7.23 -3.34
C VAL A 124 3.72 -8.51 -3.17
N ASN A 125 4.41 -8.96 -4.22
CA ASN A 125 5.27 -10.14 -4.15
C ASN A 125 6.35 -9.99 -3.06
N LYS A 126 7.00 -8.82 -2.97
CA LYS A 126 8.00 -8.53 -1.94
C LYS A 126 7.40 -8.64 -0.53
N ILE A 127 6.20 -8.07 -0.31
CA ILE A 127 5.50 -8.14 0.97
C ILE A 127 5.28 -9.59 1.39
N PHE A 128 4.75 -10.44 0.53
CA PHE A 128 4.55 -11.87 0.85
C PHE A 128 5.87 -12.63 1.01
N SER A 129 6.94 -12.26 0.28
CA SER A 129 8.25 -12.90 0.43
C SER A 129 8.95 -12.60 1.75
N GLU A 130 8.65 -11.46 2.36
CA GLU A 130 9.30 -10.98 3.60
C GLU A 130 8.45 -11.24 4.85
N ASN A 131 7.25 -11.79 4.69
CA ASN A 131 6.29 -11.99 5.76
C ASN A 131 5.64 -13.38 5.69
N ALA A 132 5.64 -14.08 6.82
CA ALA A 132 4.98 -15.37 6.98
C ALA A 132 3.52 -15.13 7.41
N PHE A 133 2.60 -15.03 6.45
CA PHE A 133 1.17 -14.82 6.72
C PHE A 133 0.41 -16.15 6.83
N ASP A 134 -0.47 -16.24 7.81
CA ASP A 134 -1.42 -17.35 7.95
C ASP A 134 -2.75 -17.06 7.22
N ALA A 135 -3.14 -15.78 7.16
CA ALA A 135 -4.40 -15.36 6.58
C ALA A 135 -4.34 -13.94 5.98
N VAL A 136 -5.23 -13.67 5.03
CA VAL A 136 -5.45 -12.34 4.45
C VAL A 136 -6.89 -11.89 4.75
N MET A 137 -7.03 -10.72 5.37
CA MET A 137 -8.29 -9.96 5.39
C MET A 137 -8.22 -8.83 4.36
N HIS A 138 -8.99 -8.95 3.28
CA HIS A 138 -8.88 -8.09 2.12
C HIS A 138 -9.93 -6.97 2.11
N PHE A 139 -9.64 -5.81 2.73
CA PHE A 139 -10.51 -4.62 2.73
C PHE A 139 -10.15 -3.57 1.67
N ALA A 140 -8.95 -3.63 1.09
CA ALA A 140 -8.48 -2.63 0.14
C ALA A 140 -9.36 -2.56 -1.11
N ALA A 141 -10.20 -1.53 -1.18
CA ALA A 141 -11.06 -1.24 -2.32
C ALA A 141 -11.54 0.22 -2.27
N VAL A 142 -11.66 0.83 -3.45
CA VAL A 142 -12.52 2.01 -3.66
C VAL A 142 -14.00 1.62 -3.42
N ALA A 143 -14.81 2.47 -2.80
CA ALA A 143 -16.13 2.05 -2.30
C ALA A 143 -17.28 3.03 -2.56
N TYR A 144 -17.05 4.17 -3.20
CA TYR A 144 -18.09 5.17 -3.43
C TYR A 144 -18.82 4.88 -4.74
N VAL A 145 -20.06 4.38 -4.63
CA VAL A 145 -20.90 4.02 -5.80
C VAL A 145 -21.02 5.19 -6.79
N GLY A 146 -21.17 6.42 -6.30
CA GLY A 146 -21.23 7.62 -7.14
C GLY A 146 -20.01 7.88 -7.99
N GLU A 147 -18.83 7.81 -7.35
CA GLU A 147 -17.54 7.98 -8.01
C GLU A 147 -17.32 6.85 -9.04
N SER A 148 -17.80 5.63 -8.76
CA SER A 148 -17.63 4.49 -9.65
C SER A 148 -18.29 4.69 -11.03
N THR A 149 -19.40 5.42 -11.08
CA THR A 149 -20.08 5.74 -12.35
C THR A 149 -19.31 6.79 -13.15
N LEU A 150 -18.57 7.67 -12.47
CA LEU A 150 -17.73 8.69 -13.10
C LEU A 150 -16.37 8.12 -13.55
N GLU A 151 -15.78 7.21 -12.76
CA GLU A 151 -14.46 6.61 -13.00
C GLU A 151 -14.49 5.06 -13.01
N PRO A 152 -15.23 4.42 -13.93
CA PRO A 152 -15.45 2.96 -13.90
C PRO A 152 -14.16 2.14 -14.01
N LEU A 153 -13.22 2.54 -14.89
CA LEU A 153 -11.97 1.80 -15.11
C LEU A 153 -11.09 1.77 -13.85
N ARG A 154 -11.10 2.85 -13.06
CA ARG A 154 -10.38 2.91 -11.79
C ARG A 154 -10.93 1.91 -10.78
N TYR A 155 -12.24 1.68 -10.77
CA TYR A 155 -12.88 0.71 -9.89
C TYR A 155 -12.54 -0.73 -10.29
N TYR A 156 -12.57 -1.08 -11.58
CA TYR A 156 -12.15 -2.40 -12.04
C TYR A 156 -10.66 -2.67 -11.76
N HIS A 157 -9.78 -1.69 -11.99
CA HIS A 157 -8.36 -1.83 -11.67
C HIS A 157 -8.16 -2.00 -10.16
N ASN A 158 -8.72 -1.12 -9.34
CA ASN A 158 -8.44 -1.10 -7.90
C ASN A 158 -9.10 -2.26 -7.12
N ILE A 159 -10.21 -2.81 -7.63
CA ILE A 159 -10.91 -3.92 -6.99
C ILE A 159 -10.52 -5.21 -7.68
N THR A 160 -10.93 -5.40 -8.92
CA THR A 160 -10.78 -6.69 -9.63
C THR A 160 -9.31 -7.03 -9.90
N SER A 161 -8.55 -6.12 -10.52
CA SER A 161 -7.14 -6.39 -10.85
C SER A 161 -6.28 -6.52 -9.60
N ASN A 162 -6.46 -5.65 -8.60
CA ASN A 162 -5.68 -5.73 -7.37
C ASN A 162 -6.02 -6.98 -6.54
N THR A 163 -7.27 -7.45 -6.52
CA THR A 163 -7.62 -8.72 -5.88
C THR A 163 -6.90 -9.88 -6.58
N LEU A 164 -6.82 -9.89 -7.92
CA LEU A 164 -6.04 -10.89 -8.66
C LEU A 164 -4.57 -10.89 -8.24
N THR A 165 -3.92 -9.72 -8.15
CA THR A 165 -2.52 -9.61 -7.70
C THR A 165 -2.32 -10.20 -6.30
N VAL A 166 -3.25 -9.98 -5.37
CA VAL A 166 -3.19 -10.55 -4.03
C VAL A 166 -3.34 -12.07 -4.08
N LEU A 167 -4.28 -12.60 -4.87
CA LEU A 167 -4.47 -14.05 -5.02
C LEU A 167 -3.24 -14.75 -5.62
N GLU A 168 -2.60 -14.14 -6.62
CA GLU A 168 -1.36 -14.65 -7.21
C GLU A 168 -0.24 -14.74 -6.16
N ALA A 169 -0.10 -13.72 -5.31
CA ALA A 169 0.88 -13.74 -4.23
C ALA A 169 0.51 -14.77 -3.14
N MET A 170 -0.75 -14.87 -2.76
CA MET A 170 -1.22 -15.91 -1.83
C MET A 170 -0.89 -17.31 -2.35
N ALA A 171 -1.09 -17.56 -3.66
CA ALA A 171 -0.75 -18.81 -4.30
C ALA A 171 0.76 -19.09 -4.27
N ALA A 172 1.58 -18.09 -4.64
CA ALA A 172 3.04 -18.22 -4.70
C ALA A 172 3.68 -18.49 -3.34
N TYR A 173 3.10 -17.96 -2.26
CA TYR A 173 3.62 -18.05 -0.89
C TYR A 173 2.79 -18.97 0.02
N ASN A 174 1.90 -19.79 -0.56
CA ASN A 174 1.11 -20.80 0.14
C ASN A 174 0.26 -20.27 1.31
N VAL A 175 -0.28 -19.06 1.18
CA VAL A 175 -1.21 -18.47 2.15
C VAL A 175 -2.63 -18.92 1.79
N LYS A 176 -3.20 -19.80 2.61
CA LYS A 176 -4.43 -20.54 2.23
C LYS A 176 -5.73 -19.97 2.79
N THR A 177 -5.71 -18.91 3.59
CA THR A 177 -6.93 -18.36 4.22
C THR A 177 -7.21 -16.95 3.71
N LEU A 178 -8.40 -16.75 3.12
CA LEU A 178 -8.88 -15.46 2.62
C LEU A 178 -10.22 -15.10 3.24
N ILE A 179 -10.28 -13.94 3.89
CA ILE A 179 -11.51 -13.27 4.30
C ILE A 179 -11.69 -12.06 3.39
N TYR A 180 -12.69 -12.12 2.50
CA TYR A 180 -12.93 -11.13 1.47
C TYR A 180 -14.09 -10.18 1.83
N SER A 181 -13.79 -8.89 1.80
CA SER A 181 -14.72 -7.79 2.05
C SER A 181 -15.56 -7.51 0.80
N SER A 182 -16.74 -8.13 0.68
CA SER A 182 -17.68 -7.90 -0.43
C SER A 182 -18.79 -6.90 -0.06
N THR A 183 -19.90 -6.90 -0.79
CA THR A 183 -20.97 -5.90 -0.64
C THR A 183 -22.33 -6.41 -1.13
N CYS A 184 -23.40 -5.92 -0.51
CA CYS A 184 -24.76 -6.11 -0.99
C CYS A 184 -25.00 -5.49 -2.39
N ALA A 185 -24.15 -4.56 -2.84
CA ALA A 185 -24.25 -3.98 -4.19
C ALA A 185 -24.03 -5.00 -5.32
N THR A 186 -23.53 -6.20 -5.00
CA THR A 186 -23.44 -7.31 -5.95
C THR A 186 -24.80 -7.86 -6.35
N TYR A 187 -25.83 -7.70 -5.51
CA TYR A 187 -27.19 -8.18 -5.80
C TYR A 187 -27.94 -7.30 -6.80
N GLY A 188 -27.62 -6.00 -6.87
CA GLY A 188 -28.34 -5.05 -7.73
C GLY A 188 -29.68 -4.66 -7.12
N GLU A 189 -30.75 -4.82 -7.90
CA GLU A 189 -32.14 -4.56 -7.53
C GLU A 189 -32.90 -5.90 -7.43
N PRO A 190 -32.96 -6.53 -6.26
CA PRO A 190 -33.62 -7.82 -6.10
C PRO A 190 -35.14 -7.70 -6.12
N ASP A 191 -35.82 -8.71 -6.66
CA ASP A 191 -37.29 -8.77 -6.72
C ASP A 191 -37.93 -9.07 -5.36
N THR A 192 -37.18 -9.71 -4.45
CA THR A 192 -37.67 -10.17 -3.15
C THR A 192 -36.77 -9.70 -2.01
N MET A 193 -37.40 -9.32 -0.91
CA MET A 193 -36.75 -8.98 0.35
C MET A 193 -37.28 -9.89 1.48
N PRO A 194 -36.48 -10.19 2.53
CA PRO A 194 -35.05 -9.85 2.68
C PRO A 194 -34.14 -10.59 1.68
N ILE A 195 -32.93 -10.07 1.48
CA ILE A 195 -31.93 -10.67 0.58
C ILE A 195 -31.22 -11.83 1.29
N THR A 196 -31.23 -13.01 0.67
CA THR A 196 -30.45 -14.19 1.09
C THR A 196 -29.22 -14.35 0.21
N GLU A 197 -28.29 -15.24 0.56
CA GLU A 197 -27.12 -15.53 -0.28
C GLU A 197 -27.47 -16.27 -1.58
N ALA A 198 -28.68 -16.83 -1.67
CA ALA A 198 -29.23 -17.45 -2.88
C ALA A 198 -29.82 -16.42 -3.86
N THR A 199 -30.02 -15.16 -3.44
CA THR A 199 -30.50 -14.09 -4.30
C THR A 199 -29.53 -13.89 -5.49
N PRO A 200 -30.02 -13.84 -6.75
CA PRO A 200 -29.16 -13.61 -7.90
C PRO A 200 -28.35 -12.32 -7.83
N GLN A 201 -27.10 -12.35 -8.30
CA GLN A 201 -26.21 -11.20 -8.32
C GLN A 201 -26.28 -10.44 -9.66
N ASN A 202 -27.06 -9.35 -9.69
CA ASN A 202 -27.28 -8.52 -10.89
C ASN A 202 -26.82 -7.06 -10.68
N PRO A 203 -25.51 -6.79 -10.47
CA PRO A 203 -25.04 -5.46 -10.12
C PRO A 203 -25.23 -4.43 -11.24
N ILE A 204 -25.79 -3.27 -10.91
CA ILE A 204 -26.12 -2.21 -11.90
C ILE A 204 -25.07 -1.11 -12.01
N ASN A 205 -24.12 -1.02 -11.07
CA ASN A 205 -23.07 0.01 -11.05
C ASN A 205 -21.65 -0.60 -11.13
N PRO A 206 -20.64 0.16 -11.58
CA PRO A 206 -19.27 -0.34 -11.73
C PRO A 206 -18.65 -0.88 -10.44
N TYR A 207 -18.95 -0.28 -9.28
CA TYR A 207 -18.48 -0.79 -7.99
C TYR A 207 -19.00 -2.20 -7.69
N GLY A 208 -20.32 -2.42 -7.79
CA GLY A 208 -20.94 -3.72 -7.59
C GLY A 208 -20.44 -4.76 -8.62
N LYS A 209 -20.26 -4.36 -9.88
CA LYS A 209 -19.72 -5.21 -10.94
C LYS A 209 -18.28 -5.64 -10.64
N ALA A 210 -17.41 -4.71 -10.25
CA ALA A 210 -16.02 -5.01 -9.92
C ALA A 210 -15.89 -5.94 -8.69
N LYS A 211 -16.75 -5.76 -7.68
CA LYS A 211 -16.84 -6.65 -6.52
C LYS A 211 -17.32 -8.05 -6.89
N LYS A 212 -18.35 -8.15 -7.74
CA LYS A 212 -18.83 -9.45 -8.25
C LYS A 212 -17.74 -10.16 -9.06
N MET A 213 -17.04 -9.46 -9.96
CA MET A 213 -15.93 -10.06 -10.72
C MET A 213 -14.81 -10.56 -9.81
N ALA A 214 -14.50 -9.84 -8.72
CA ALA A 214 -13.53 -10.31 -7.74
C ALA A 214 -14.02 -11.56 -7.00
N GLU A 215 -15.32 -11.64 -6.63
CA GLU A 215 -15.90 -12.88 -6.09
C GLU A 215 -15.77 -14.04 -7.08
N ASP A 216 -16.11 -13.83 -8.37
CA ASP A 216 -16.04 -14.86 -9.40
C ASP A 216 -14.59 -15.40 -9.54
N ILE A 217 -13.58 -14.51 -9.58
CA ILE A 217 -12.16 -14.89 -9.63
C ILE A 217 -11.75 -15.70 -8.38
N ILE A 218 -12.15 -15.26 -7.18
CA ILE A 218 -11.86 -15.96 -5.93
C ILE A 218 -12.46 -17.37 -5.95
N LEU A 219 -13.72 -17.49 -6.37
CA LEU A 219 -14.43 -18.77 -6.44
C LEU A 219 -13.77 -19.71 -7.45
N ASP A 220 -13.42 -19.22 -8.63
CA ASP A 220 -12.74 -20.03 -9.65
C ASP A 220 -11.36 -20.49 -9.19
N PHE A 221 -10.61 -19.63 -8.51
CA PHE A 221 -9.32 -20.00 -7.92
C PHE A 221 -9.48 -21.04 -6.79
N SER A 222 -10.50 -20.89 -5.94
CA SER A 222 -10.77 -21.82 -4.82
C SER A 222 -11.08 -23.25 -5.28
N LYS A 223 -11.68 -23.44 -6.47
CA LYS A 223 -11.96 -24.79 -7.04
C LYS A 223 -10.69 -25.59 -7.35
N ARG A 224 -9.54 -24.91 -7.46
CA ARG A 224 -8.24 -25.51 -7.81
C ARG A 224 -7.24 -25.47 -6.65
N SER A 225 -7.64 -24.98 -5.48
CA SER A 225 -6.77 -24.82 -4.32
C SER A 225 -7.42 -25.38 -3.06
N GLU A 226 -6.64 -25.56 -1.99
CA GLU A 226 -7.16 -25.92 -0.66
C GLU A 226 -7.50 -24.67 0.17
N MET A 227 -7.79 -23.54 -0.48
CA MET A 227 -8.02 -22.30 0.23
C MET A 227 -9.31 -22.34 1.06
N ALA A 228 -9.20 -21.84 2.29
CA ALA A 228 -10.34 -21.45 3.09
C ALA A 228 -10.76 -20.05 2.66
N VAL A 229 -11.99 -19.91 2.14
CA VAL A 229 -12.51 -18.64 1.63
C VAL A 229 -13.77 -18.25 2.39
N MET A 230 -13.80 -17.02 2.90
CA MET A 230 -15.00 -16.42 3.49
C MET A 230 -15.31 -15.12 2.76
N ILE A 231 -16.46 -15.03 2.10
CA ILE A 231 -16.94 -13.83 1.40
C ILE A 231 -18.05 -13.19 2.23
N LEU A 232 -17.82 -11.97 2.72
CA LEU A 232 -18.78 -11.24 3.54
C LEU A 232 -19.42 -10.13 2.71
N ARG A 233 -20.69 -10.31 2.35
CA ARG A 233 -21.50 -9.33 1.62
C ARG A 233 -22.25 -8.44 2.61
N TYR A 234 -21.55 -7.44 3.14
CA TYR A 234 -22.13 -6.54 4.12
C TYR A 234 -22.91 -5.39 3.49
N PHE A 235 -23.81 -4.83 4.30
CA PHE A 235 -24.73 -3.75 3.95
C PHE A 235 -24.13 -2.39 4.38
N ASN A 236 -24.93 -1.47 4.93
CA ASN A 236 -24.50 -0.08 5.11
C ASN A 236 -23.84 0.12 6.46
N VAL A 237 -22.51 0.23 6.45
CA VAL A 237 -21.74 0.33 7.69
C VAL A 237 -21.82 1.73 8.29
N ILE A 238 -22.10 1.79 9.60
CA ILE A 238 -22.16 3.00 10.42
C ILE A 238 -21.39 2.78 11.74
N GLY A 239 -21.46 3.74 12.65
CA GLY A 239 -20.86 3.59 13.98
C GLY A 239 -19.40 4.06 14.04
N SER A 240 -18.74 3.66 15.12
CA SER A 240 -17.34 3.97 15.44
C SER A 240 -16.93 3.09 16.60
N ASP A 241 -15.63 2.98 16.89
CA ASP A 241 -15.17 2.29 18.09
C ASP A 241 -15.82 2.89 19.35
N PRO A 242 -16.50 2.09 20.20
CA PRO A 242 -17.12 2.56 21.44
C PRO A 242 -16.13 3.21 22.43
N GLY A 243 -14.85 2.83 22.36
CA GLY A 243 -13.77 3.45 23.12
C GLY A 243 -13.33 4.83 22.58
N GLY A 244 -13.92 5.31 21.48
CA GLY A 244 -13.59 6.59 20.87
C GLY A 244 -12.21 6.65 20.23
N ARG A 245 -11.58 5.50 19.93
CA ARG A 245 -10.21 5.44 19.41
C ARG A 245 -10.16 5.56 17.88
N LEU A 246 -11.12 4.94 17.20
CA LEU A 246 -11.19 4.87 15.74
C LEU A 246 -12.59 5.23 15.25
N GLY A 247 -12.68 5.76 14.03
CA GLY A 247 -13.93 6.16 13.39
C GLY A 247 -13.75 6.46 11.90
N GLU A 248 -14.84 6.84 11.24
CA GLU A 248 -14.85 7.15 9.80
C GLU A 248 -14.36 8.58 9.53
N ALA A 249 -13.18 8.73 8.93
CA ALA A 249 -12.66 10.04 8.50
C ALA A 249 -12.44 10.08 6.97
N PRO A 250 -13.50 10.34 6.18
CA PRO A 250 -13.34 10.54 4.75
C PRO A 250 -12.52 11.82 4.49
N ARG A 251 -11.71 11.79 3.43
CA ARG A 251 -10.96 12.99 3.02
C ARG A 251 -11.92 14.10 2.59
N PRO A 252 -11.60 15.39 2.83
CA PRO A 252 -12.48 16.51 2.50
C PRO A 252 -12.98 16.49 1.05
N GLU A 253 -12.10 16.19 0.09
CA GLU A 253 -12.41 16.12 -1.34
C GLU A 253 -13.35 14.96 -1.73
N LEU A 254 -13.55 13.97 -0.85
CA LEU A 254 -14.41 12.81 -1.09
C LEU A 254 -15.75 12.89 -0.35
N ARG A 255 -15.95 13.91 0.50
CA ARG A 255 -17.14 14.04 1.35
C ARG A 255 -18.44 14.09 0.54
N GLU A 256 -18.43 14.68 -0.66
CA GLU A 256 -19.61 14.76 -1.52
C GLU A 256 -20.08 13.39 -2.07
N HIS A 257 -19.18 12.40 -2.09
CA HIS A 257 -19.48 11.02 -2.48
C HIS A 257 -19.67 10.09 -1.27
N GLY A 258 -19.48 10.63 -0.07
CA GLY A 258 -19.47 9.90 1.19
C GLY A 258 -20.82 9.29 1.58
N ARG A 259 -20.80 8.56 2.69
CA ARG A 259 -21.99 7.93 3.28
C ARG A 259 -22.92 8.99 3.88
N ILE A 260 -24.19 8.63 4.03
CA ILE A 260 -25.21 9.52 4.62
C ILE A 260 -24.88 9.92 6.07
N SER A 261 -24.21 9.04 6.84
CA SER A 261 -23.66 9.35 8.18
C SER A 261 -22.72 10.54 8.14
N GLY A 262 -21.71 10.50 7.27
CA GLY A 262 -20.72 11.57 7.10
C GLY A 262 -21.36 12.89 6.68
N ALA A 263 -22.25 12.87 5.68
CA ALA A 263 -22.99 14.06 5.26
C ALA A 263 -23.87 14.63 6.39
N CYS A 264 -24.46 13.78 7.23
CA CYS A 264 -25.23 14.21 8.37
C CYS A 264 -24.34 14.90 9.42
N PHE A 265 -23.17 14.34 9.73
CA PHE A 265 -22.24 14.94 10.67
C PHE A 265 -21.61 16.23 10.15
N ASP A 266 -21.30 16.31 8.86
CA ASP A 266 -20.83 17.55 8.23
C ASP A 266 -21.88 18.65 8.32
N ALA A 267 -23.17 18.33 8.14
CA ALA A 267 -24.26 19.28 8.32
C ALA A 267 -24.42 19.69 9.79
N ALA A 268 -24.31 18.75 10.73
CA ALA A 268 -24.37 19.02 12.16
C ALA A 268 -23.19 19.91 12.66
N LEU A 269 -22.02 19.79 12.03
CA LEU A 269 -20.84 20.62 12.28
C LEU A 269 -20.88 21.97 11.54
N GLY A 270 -21.86 22.19 10.66
CA GLY A 270 -21.94 23.39 9.81
C GLY A 270 -20.91 23.44 8.68
N ILE A 271 -20.25 22.31 8.35
CA ILE A 271 -19.32 22.20 7.21
C ILE A 271 -20.08 22.31 5.89
N ILE A 272 -21.30 21.77 5.84
CA ILE A 272 -22.23 21.94 4.72
C ILE A 272 -23.53 22.59 5.21
N PRO A 273 -24.25 23.35 4.37
CA PRO A 273 -25.44 24.11 4.79
C PRO A 273 -26.66 23.25 5.18
N GLY A 274 -26.62 21.94 4.93
CA GLY A 274 -27.69 21.02 5.23
C GLY A 274 -27.53 19.68 4.50
N LEU A 275 -28.31 18.70 4.93
CA LEU A 275 -28.35 17.37 4.33
C LEU A 275 -29.28 17.35 3.11
N LYS A 276 -28.86 16.65 2.05
CA LYS A 276 -29.66 16.44 0.84
C LYS A 276 -30.17 15.00 0.81
N VAL A 277 -31.47 14.80 0.91
CA VAL A 277 -32.14 13.51 0.75
C VAL A 277 -32.63 13.39 -0.69
N ARG A 278 -32.28 12.32 -1.39
CA ARG A 278 -32.58 12.13 -2.82
C ARG A 278 -33.66 11.06 -3.00
N GLY A 279 -34.80 11.46 -3.54
CA GLY A 279 -35.97 10.61 -3.75
C GLY A 279 -36.87 10.51 -2.53
N THR A 280 -38.16 10.76 -2.74
CA THR A 280 -39.23 10.73 -1.73
C THR A 280 -40.51 10.07 -2.25
N ASP A 281 -40.38 9.34 -3.36
CA ASP A 281 -41.45 8.76 -4.16
C ASP A 281 -41.21 7.27 -4.46
N TYR A 282 -40.24 6.64 -3.78
CA TYR A 282 -40.05 5.18 -3.85
C TYR A 282 -41.28 4.44 -3.30
N PRO A 283 -41.53 3.19 -3.72
CA PRO A 283 -42.64 2.38 -3.22
C PRO A 283 -42.36 1.84 -1.80
N THR A 284 -41.96 2.72 -0.87
CA THR A 284 -41.68 2.43 0.53
C THR A 284 -42.64 3.21 1.43
N ALA A 285 -42.76 2.83 2.70
CA ALA A 285 -43.76 3.40 3.61
C ALA A 285 -43.71 4.93 3.73
N ASP A 286 -42.52 5.55 3.63
CA ASP A 286 -42.34 7.00 3.72
C ASP A 286 -41.80 7.65 2.44
N GLY A 287 -41.74 6.87 1.35
CA GLY A 287 -41.26 7.28 0.04
C GLY A 287 -39.73 7.37 -0.09
N THR A 288 -38.96 7.16 0.98
CA THR A 288 -37.49 7.19 0.92
C THR A 288 -36.87 5.80 0.93
N CYS A 289 -35.62 5.69 0.44
CA CYS A 289 -34.90 4.44 0.36
C CYS A 289 -34.80 3.73 1.73
N ILE A 290 -34.96 2.41 1.75
CA ILE A 290 -34.74 1.55 2.91
C ILE A 290 -33.38 0.85 2.78
N ARG A 291 -32.59 0.88 3.86
CA ARG A 291 -31.26 0.31 3.94
C ARG A 291 -31.06 -0.42 5.27
N ASP A 292 -30.36 -1.54 5.25
CA ASP A 292 -29.86 -2.21 6.46
C ASP A 292 -28.57 -1.52 6.91
N TYR A 293 -28.59 -0.93 8.12
CA TYR A 293 -27.47 -0.21 8.71
C TYR A 293 -26.84 -1.05 9.82
N ILE A 294 -25.59 -1.44 9.64
CA ILE A 294 -24.84 -2.29 10.58
C ILE A 294 -23.72 -1.49 11.25
N ASP A 295 -23.55 -1.66 12.56
CA ASP A 295 -22.43 -1.08 13.28
C ASP A 295 -21.09 -1.72 12.85
N VAL A 296 -20.05 -0.89 12.69
CA VAL A 296 -18.70 -1.35 12.33
C VAL A 296 -18.13 -2.35 13.34
N THR A 297 -18.51 -2.24 14.62
CA THR A 297 -18.07 -3.16 15.68
C THR A 297 -18.64 -4.56 15.43
N ASP A 298 -19.92 -4.66 15.10
CA ASP A 298 -20.58 -5.92 14.76
C ASP A 298 -20.02 -6.50 13.45
N LEU A 299 -19.84 -5.66 12.43
CA LEU A 299 -19.27 -6.08 11.16
C LEU A 299 -17.88 -6.69 11.33
N VAL A 300 -17.03 -6.06 12.14
CA VAL A 300 -15.68 -6.57 12.41
C VAL A 300 -15.73 -7.87 13.21
N ASP A 301 -16.66 -8.00 14.17
CA ASP A 301 -16.88 -9.28 14.84
C ASP A 301 -17.22 -10.40 13.85
N ALA A 302 -18.06 -10.13 12.84
CA ALA A 302 -18.37 -11.09 11.78
C ALA A 302 -17.13 -11.54 11.00
N HIS A 303 -16.19 -10.62 10.71
CA HIS A 303 -14.94 -10.96 10.01
C HIS A 303 -14.05 -11.87 10.86
N VAL A 304 -13.95 -11.63 12.16
CA VAL A 304 -13.17 -12.48 13.06
C VAL A 304 -13.83 -13.84 13.25
N LYS A 305 -15.17 -13.90 13.39
CA LYS A 305 -15.90 -15.17 13.40
C LYS A 305 -15.71 -15.98 12.11
N ALA A 306 -15.71 -15.30 10.97
CA ALA A 306 -15.42 -15.93 9.68
C ALA A 306 -13.98 -16.46 9.63
N LEU A 307 -13.00 -15.72 10.16
CA LEU A 307 -11.62 -16.20 10.29
C LEU A 307 -11.53 -17.45 11.17
N ASP A 308 -12.15 -17.42 12.35
CA ASP A 308 -12.12 -18.53 13.31
C ASP A 308 -12.77 -19.83 12.77
N LYS A 309 -13.74 -19.67 11.88
CA LYS A 309 -14.49 -20.78 11.25
C LYS A 309 -13.96 -21.14 9.87
N ALA A 310 -12.91 -20.48 9.39
CA ALA A 310 -12.28 -20.79 8.11
C ALA A 310 -11.73 -22.21 8.09
N GLN A 311 -12.18 -23.02 7.13
CA GLN A 311 -11.73 -24.40 6.97
C GLN A 311 -11.07 -24.59 5.59
N PRO A 312 -9.92 -25.29 5.51
CA PRO A 312 -9.26 -25.57 4.24
C PRO A 312 -10.21 -26.20 3.21
N GLY A 313 -10.16 -25.71 1.98
CA GLY A 313 -11.00 -26.18 0.86
C GLY A 313 -12.50 -25.88 1.00
N LYS A 314 -12.90 -25.01 1.94
CA LYS A 314 -14.30 -24.59 2.11
C LYS A 314 -14.49 -23.13 1.74
N VAL A 315 -15.62 -22.87 1.10
CA VAL A 315 -16.11 -21.52 0.77
C VAL A 315 -17.35 -21.23 1.63
N GLY A 316 -17.27 -20.20 2.46
CA GLY A 316 -18.43 -19.59 3.13
C GLY A 316 -18.77 -18.27 2.47
N ILE A 317 -20.05 -18.04 2.20
CA ILE A 317 -20.57 -16.77 1.68
C ILE A 317 -21.69 -16.33 2.61
N TYR A 318 -21.61 -15.11 3.12
CA TYR A 318 -22.52 -14.62 4.14
C TYR A 318 -22.95 -13.18 3.88
N ASN A 319 -24.26 -12.94 3.95
CA ASN A 319 -24.81 -11.60 4.12
C ASN A 319 -24.55 -11.14 5.55
N VAL A 320 -24.10 -9.89 5.70
CA VAL A 320 -23.80 -9.33 7.02
C VAL A 320 -24.56 -8.02 7.19
N GLY A 321 -25.64 -8.10 7.94
CA GLY A 321 -26.54 -7.00 8.26
C GLY A 321 -27.30 -7.30 9.54
N THR A 322 -28.22 -6.41 9.88
CA THR A 322 -29.05 -6.51 11.09
C THR A 322 -30.34 -7.30 10.85
N GLY A 323 -30.71 -7.53 9.60
CA GLY A 323 -32.02 -8.09 9.24
C GLY A 323 -33.15 -7.04 9.18
N HIS A 324 -32.84 -5.78 9.53
CA HIS A 324 -33.84 -4.74 9.70
C HIS A 324 -33.54 -3.56 8.76
N GLY A 325 -34.43 -3.35 7.79
CA GLY A 325 -34.40 -2.16 6.95
C GLY A 325 -34.84 -0.91 7.71
N ARG A 326 -34.10 0.21 7.53
CA ARG A 326 -34.50 1.55 7.99
C ARG A 326 -34.54 2.51 6.82
N SER A 327 -35.56 3.36 6.79
CA SER A 327 -35.67 4.39 5.77
C SER A 327 -34.63 5.50 5.96
N VAL A 328 -34.37 6.26 4.90
CA VAL A 328 -33.53 7.46 4.99
C VAL A 328 -34.14 8.49 5.94
N LYS A 329 -35.47 8.64 6.01
CA LYS A 329 -36.08 9.56 6.99
C LYS A 329 -35.86 9.08 8.42
N GLU A 330 -36.04 7.79 8.72
CA GLU A 330 -35.72 7.22 10.04
C GLU A 330 -34.25 7.50 10.40
N PHE A 331 -33.33 7.31 9.45
CA PHE A 331 -31.91 7.61 9.65
C PHE A 331 -31.66 9.09 9.97
N VAL A 332 -32.30 10.01 9.25
CA VAL A 332 -32.15 11.44 9.46
C VAL A 332 -32.64 11.85 10.84
N GLU A 333 -33.78 11.33 11.30
CA GLU A 333 -34.31 11.63 12.63
C GLU A 333 -33.43 11.02 13.74
N ALA A 334 -32.92 9.81 13.55
CA ALA A 334 -31.94 9.21 14.45
C ALA A 334 -30.66 10.06 14.53
N CYS A 335 -30.19 10.60 13.39
CA CYS A 335 -29.01 11.45 13.35
C CYS A 335 -29.22 12.81 14.03
N LYS A 336 -30.36 13.48 13.82
CA LYS A 336 -30.72 14.69 14.57
C LYS A 336 -30.74 14.42 16.08
N SER A 337 -31.35 13.31 16.48
CA SER A 337 -31.42 12.89 17.89
C SER A 337 -30.05 12.55 18.47
N ALA A 338 -29.17 11.93 17.70
CA ALA A 338 -27.82 11.56 18.12
C ALA A 338 -26.88 12.77 18.25
N THR A 339 -27.03 13.76 17.38
CA THR A 339 -26.17 14.95 17.34
C THR A 339 -26.68 16.07 18.24
N GLY A 340 -27.98 16.15 18.47
CA GLY A 340 -28.65 17.28 19.13
C GLY A 340 -28.62 18.57 18.30
N ALA A 341 -28.19 18.50 17.03
CA ALA A 341 -28.04 19.65 16.15
C ALA A 341 -29.30 19.89 15.32
N SER A 342 -29.58 21.17 15.01
CA SER A 342 -30.62 21.53 14.05
C SER A 342 -30.09 21.34 12.63
N ILE A 343 -30.41 20.19 12.02
CA ILE A 343 -29.96 19.83 10.67
C ILE A 343 -31.05 20.19 9.66
N LYS A 344 -30.76 21.14 8.77
CA LYS A 344 -31.62 21.45 7.62
C LYS A 344 -31.60 20.29 6.63
N VAL A 345 -32.78 19.86 6.17
CA VAL A 345 -32.93 18.77 5.21
C VAL A 345 -33.60 19.30 3.95
N SER A 346 -33.00 19.06 2.79
CA SER A 346 -33.57 19.37 1.48
C SER A 346 -33.87 18.07 0.74
N PHE A 347 -35.09 17.94 0.24
CA PHE A 347 -35.51 16.80 -0.58
C PHE A 347 -35.31 17.10 -2.06
N LEU A 348 -34.65 16.19 -2.77
CA LEU A 348 -34.30 16.30 -4.19
C LEU A 348 -34.89 15.10 -4.95
N THR A 349 -34.82 15.17 -6.29
CA THR A 349 -35.12 14.03 -7.15
C THR A 349 -34.21 12.83 -6.86
N ARG A 350 -34.69 11.64 -7.25
CA ARG A 350 -33.95 10.38 -7.09
C ARG A 350 -32.56 10.47 -7.68
N ARG A 351 -31.63 9.74 -7.08
CA ARG A 351 -30.32 9.48 -7.67
C ARG A 351 -30.46 8.31 -8.66
N PRO A 352 -29.95 8.42 -9.89
CA PRO A 352 -29.88 7.27 -10.78
C PRO A 352 -29.12 6.11 -10.12
N GLY A 353 -29.73 4.91 -10.15
CA GLY A 353 -29.14 3.70 -9.58
C GLY A 353 -29.34 3.48 -8.07
N ASP A 354 -30.14 4.31 -7.39
CA ASP A 354 -30.57 4.03 -6.01
C ASP A 354 -31.78 3.07 -6.01
N TYR A 355 -31.66 2.00 -5.23
CA TYR A 355 -32.72 1.01 -5.03
C TYR A 355 -33.73 1.47 -3.98
N ALA A 356 -35.00 1.07 -4.13
CA ALA A 356 -36.04 1.36 -3.13
C ALA A 356 -35.70 0.72 -1.78
N GLU A 357 -35.45 -0.59 -1.74
CA GLU A 357 -35.19 -1.35 -0.52
C GLU A 357 -34.00 -2.28 -0.71
N VAL A 358 -33.11 -2.36 0.28
CA VAL A 358 -31.99 -3.31 0.32
C VAL A 358 -31.67 -3.64 1.77
N TYR A 359 -32.09 -4.83 2.24
CA TYR A 359 -31.76 -5.34 3.57
C TYR A 359 -31.54 -6.85 3.59
N SER A 360 -30.75 -7.30 4.55
CA SER A 360 -30.26 -8.68 4.63
C SER A 360 -31.27 -9.62 5.29
N ASP A 361 -31.17 -10.90 4.96
CA ASP A 361 -31.52 -12.00 5.85
C ASP A 361 -30.20 -12.51 6.48
N PRO A 362 -30.00 -12.35 7.80
CA PRO A 362 -28.77 -12.79 8.47
C PRO A 362 -28.85 -14.24 9.00
N SER A 363 -29.86 -15.03 8.64
CA SER A 363 -30.07 -16.38 9.22
C SER A 363 -28.88 -17.30 8.96
N LYS A 364 -28.31 -17.28 7.75
CA LYS A 364 -27.18 -18.17 7.41
C LYS A 364 -25.94 -17.90 8.27
N ILE A 365 -25.58 -16.64 8.47
CA ILE A 365 -24.41 -16.28 9.28
C ILE A 365 -24.65 -16.58 10.77
N HIS A 366 -25.88 -16.45 11.24
CA HIS A 366 -26.27 -16.92 12.57
C HIS A 366 -26.07 -18.44 12.69
N ASP A 367 -26.63 -19.22 11.77
CA ASP A 367 -26.63 -20.68 11.87
C ASP A 367 -25.23 -21.30 11.72
N GLU A 368 -24.42 -20.77 10.78
CA GLU A 368 -23.10 -21.36 10.47
C GLU A 368 -21.97 -20.78 11.32
N LEU A 369 -22.02 -19.48 11.67
CA LEU A 369 -20.94 -18.80 12.40
C LEU A 369 -21.30 -18.45 13.86
N ASN A 370 -22.54 -18.68 14.29
CA ASN A 370 -23.06 -18.26 15.59
C ASN A 370 -22.83 -16.76 15.83
N TRP A 371 -23.18 -15.96 14.84
CA TRP A 371 -23.01 -14.51 14.86
C TRP A 371 -24.35 -13.78 14.69
N THR A 372 -24.53 -12.70 15.44
CA THR A 372 -25.69 -11.81 15.34
C THR A 372 -25.27 -10.41 15.72
N ALA A 373 -25.77 -9.40 15.00
CA ALA A 373 -25.54 -8.00 15.32
C ALA A 373 -26.05 -7.67 16.74
N ARG A 374 -25.24 -6.95 17.52
CA ARG A 374 -25.56 -6.56 18.91
C ARG A 374 -25.91 -5.08 19.02
N TYR A 375 -25.35 -4.23 18.16
CA TYR A 375 -25.57 -2.80 18.10
C TYR A 375 -26.58 -2.48 17.00
N THR A 376 -27.85 -2.83 17.23
CA THR A 376 -28.94 -2.67 16.25
C THR A 376 -29.72 -1.37 16.42
N ASP A 377 -29.48 -0.59 17.48
CA ASP A 377 -30.07 0.73 17.67
C ASP A 377 -29.31 1.78 16.84
N LEU A 378 -29.99 2.30 15.82
CA LEU A 378 -29.43 3.28 14.90
C LEU A 378 -28.96 4.57 15.60
N ARG A 379 -29.70 5.04 16.61
CA ARG A 379 -29.34 6.26 17.34
C ARG A 379 -28.10 6.02 18.19
N GLU A 380 -27.97 4.86 18.82
CA GLU A 380 -26.79 4.52 19.65
C GLU A 380 -25.51 4.51 18.81
N SER A 381 -25.50 3.79 17.69
CA SER A 381 -24.36 3.74 16.77
C SER A 381 -24.00 5.14 16.24
N LEU A 382 -25.00 5.94 15.85
CA LEU A 382 -24.78 7.31 15.39
C LEU A 382 -24.26 8.23 16.51
N SER A 383 -24.72 8.07 17.74
CA SER A 383 -24.22 8.83 18.90
C SER A 383 -22.76 8.52 19.19
N THR A 384 -22.36 7.25 19.11
CA THR A 384 -20.96 6.84 19.27
C THR A 384 -20.08 7.45 18.17
N ALA A 385 -20.52 7.36 16.92
CA ALA A 385 -19.82 7.98 15.79
C ALA A 385 -19.73 9.51 15.90
N TRP A 386 -20.81 10.16 16.35
CA TRP A 386 -20.83 11.61 16.55
C TRP A 386 -19.83 12.06 17.62
N LYS A 387 -19.76 11.34 18.76
CA LYS A 387 -18.77 11.62 19.81
C LYS A 387 -17.35 11.57 19.27
N TRP A 388 -17.04 10.55 18.48
CA TRP A 388 -15.73 10.41 17.84
C TRP A 388 -15.46 11.56 16.86
N GLN A 389 -16.41 11.86 15.96
CA GLN A 389 -16.26 12.89 14.94
C GLN A 389 -16.05 14.28 15.56
N LYS A 390 -16.75 14.59 16.65
CA LYS A 390 -16.62 15.86 17.38
C LYS A 390 -15.27 15.99 18.07
N ALA A 391 -14.72 14.90 18.59
CA ALA A 391 -13.38 14.87 19.18
C ALA A 391 -12.26 14.93 18.11
N HIS A 392 -12.56 14.53 16.88
CA HIS A 392 -11.59 14.39 15.78
C HIS A 392 -12.05 15.11 14.50
N PRO A 393 -12.20 16.46 14.50
CA PRO A 393 -12.77 17.20 13.37
C PRO A 393 -11.96 17.08 12.06
N ASN A 394 -10.67 16.76 12.16
CA ASN A 394 -9.78 16.51 11.02
C ASN A 394 -9.45 15.00 10.84
N GLY A 395 -10.21 14.12 11.48
CA GLY A 395 -9.89 12.70 11.64
C GLY A 395 -8.84 12.46 12.73
N SER A 396 -8.30 11.25 12.82
CA SER A 396 -7.27 10.85 13.79
C SER A 396 -5.91 11.57 13.65
N SER A 397 -5.84 12.69 12.93
CA SER A 397 -4.64 13.51 12.81
C SER A 397 -4.43 14.33 14.09
N GLU A 398 -3.61 13.83 15.01
CA GLU A 398 -2.85 14.70 15.91
C GLU A 398 -1.75 15.39 15.10
N GLU A 399 -2.13 16.42 14.33
CA GLU A 399 -1.19 17.37 13.72
C GLU A 399 -1.77 18.77 13.90
N LYS A 400 -1.81 19.22 15.17
CA LYS A 400 -1.69 20.65 15.47
C LYS A 400 -0.26 20.88 15.96
N ASN A 401 0.47 21.72 15.21
CA ASN A 401 1.79 22.30 15.52
C ASN A 401 3.05 21.42 15.46
N LYS A 402 3.37 20.85 14.30
CA LYS A 402 4.76 20.83 13.80
C LYS A 402 4.75 21.08 12.29
N GLN A 403 5.16 22.28 11.88
CA GLN A 403 5.53 22.57 10.49
C GLN A 403 6.54 21.48 10.05
N CYS A 404 6.28 20.73 8.95
CA CYS A 404 7.29 19.85 8.33
C CYS A 404 8.40 20.77 7.81
N ASN A 405 9.41 21.04 8.65
CA ASN A 405 10.61 21.82 8.31
C ASN A 405 11.82 20.91 8.04
N ASP A 406 11.63 19.59 7.95
CA ASP A 406 12.73 18.66 7.75
C ASP A 406 12.57 17.89 6.42
N GLU A 407 13.32 18.32 5.40
CA GLU A 407 13.35 17.73 4.06
C GLU A 407 14.04 16.35 4.01
N THR A 408 14.46 15.81 5.16
CA THR A 408 15.16 14.53 5.26
C THR A 408 14.22 13.32 5.41
N GLU A 409 12.93 13.52 5.74
CA GLU A 409 11.99 12.40 5.81
C GLU A 409 11.57 11.90 4.41
N PRO A 410 11.69 10.58 4.12
CA PRO A 410 11.26 9.99 2.84
C PRO A 410 9.78 10.26 2.49
N PHE A 411 8.97 10.53 3.51
CA PHE A 411 7.55 10.81 3.43
C PHE A 411 7.22 12.20 2.84
N CYS A 412 7.90 13.27 3.28
CA CYS A 412 7.67 14.63 2.77
C CYS A 412 8.12 14.72 1.27
N LYS A 413 9.14 13.97 0.84
CA LYS A 413 9.57 13.88 -0.59
C LYS A 413 8.56 13.19 -1.53
N LYS A 414 7.97 12.05 -1.12
CA LYS A 414 7.00 11.32 -1.97
C LYS A 414 5.65 12.04 -2.06
N ARG A 415 5.22 12.73 -1.00
CA ARG A 415 3.98 13.53 -0.98
C ARG A 415 4.04 14.70 -1.97
N ALA A 416 5.19 15.38 -2.05
CA ALA A 416 5.40 16.46 -3.01
C ALA A 416 5.38 15.95 -4.47
N GLN A 417 6.03 14.81 -4.74
CA GLN A 417 6.07 14.23 -6.09
C GLN A 417 4.71 13.75 -6.60
N GLN A 418 3.87 13.14 -5.74
CA GLN A 418 2.52 12.71 -6.14
C GLN A 418 1.56 13.89 -6.35
N GLN A 419 1.66 14.96 -5.54
CA GLN A 419 0.84 16.16 -5.71
C GLN A 419 1.20 16.91 -7.01
N ASP A 420 2.48 16.95 -7.37
CA ASP A 420 2.92 17.62 -8.59
C ASP A 420 2.55 16.81 -9.86
N HIS A 421 2.56 15.47 -9.78
CA HIS A 421 2.09 14.61 -10.86
C HIS A 421 0.57 14.70 -11.10
N HIS A 422 -0.22 14.85 -10.04
CA HIS A 422 -1.67 15.06 -10.15
C HIS A 422 -2.04 16.44 -10.71
N ARG A 423 -1.33 17.51 -10.28
CA ARG A 423 -1.52 18.87 -10.82
C ARG A 423 -1.21 18.96 -12.31
N ARG A 424 -0.22 18.20 -12.80
CA ARG A 424 0.11 18.15 -14.23
C ARG A 424 -0.93 17.41 -15.08
N ARG A 425 -1.71 16.50 -14.51
CA ARG A 425 -2.76 15.74 -15.22
C ARG A 425 -4.15 16.39 -15.20
N GLN A 426 -4.39 17.38 -14.33
CA GLN A 426 -5.72 18.01 -14.13
C GLN A 426 -5.84 19.44 -14.67
N ARG A 427 -4.95 19.91 -15.56
CA ARG A 427 -5.21 21.19 -16.24
C ARG A 427 -6.36 21.02 -17.25
N PRO A 428 -7.42 21.84 -17.20
CA PRO A 428 -8.41 21.88 -18.26
C PRO A 428 -7.77 22.42 -19.54
N LEU A 429 -7.98 21.72 -20.67
CA LEU A 429 -7.92 22.34 -21.99
C LEU A 429 -9.19 23.18 -22.11
N ASP A 430 -9.09 24.49 -21.87
CA ASP A 430 -10.01 25.50 -22.41
C ASP A 430 -9.58 26.91 -21.99
N ALA A 431 -8.79 27.57 -22.83
CA ALA A 431 -8.80 29.02 -23.08
C ALA A 431 -7.62 29.41 -24.00
N ALA A 432 -7.79 29.28 -25.32
CA ALA A 432 -6.97 30.00 -26.28
C ALA A 432 -7.71 30.20 -27.61
N GLY A 433 -8.40 31.34 -27.73
CA GLY A 433 -8.78 31.92 -29.03
C GLY A 433 -7.59 32.62 -29.70
N PRO A 434 -7.69 32.97 -31.00
CA PRO A 434 -6.56 32.92 -31.91
C PRO A 434 -5.76 34.23 -31.94
N ARG A 435 -4.41 34.12 -31.93
CA ARG A 435 -3.51 34.90 -32.80
C ARG A 435 -2.02 34.63 -32.51
N ARG A 436 -1.25 34.66 -33.61
CA ARG A 436 0.21 34.74 -33.76
C ARG A 436 1.01 33.44 -33.60
N GLN A 437 0.89 32.58 -34.61
CA GLN A 437 2.04 31.83 -35.11
C GLN A 437 2.39 32.39 -36.49
N ASP A 438 3.31 33.35 -36.48
CA ASP A 438 4.12 33.72 -37.64
C ASP A 438 5.54 33.91 -37.12
N ARG A 439 6.50 33.28 -37.80
CA ARG A 439 7.95 33.22 -37.52
C ARG A 439 8.40 32.21 -36.45
N ALA A 440 8.52 30.96 -36.87
CA ALA A 440 9.75 30.16 -36.73
C ALA A 440 9.48 28.73 -37.26
N ARG A 441 9.10 28.64 -38.53
CA ARG A 441 9.17 27.43 -39.36
C ARG A 441 9.89 27.80 -40.64
N GLN A 442 11.18 28.02 -40.49
CA GLN A 442 12.19 27.95 -41.54
C GLN A 442 13.42 27.45 -40.81
N ASP A 443 13.54 26.12 -40.76
CA ASP A 443 14.76 25.36 -41.02
C ASP A 443 14.53 23.89 -40.61
N GLU A 444 15.13 22.98 -41.37
CA GLU A 444 15.16 21.53 -41.19
C GLU A 444 13.93 20.71 -41.65
N LEU A 445 13.59 20.91 -42.93
CA LEU A 445 13.16 19.81 -43.80
C LEU A 445 14.08 19.78 -45.02
N GLN A 446 15.24 19.14 -44.88
CA GLN A 446 16.04 18.64 -45.99
C GLN A 446 17.03 17.59 -45.47
N LEU A 447 17.20 16.51 -46.25
CA LEU A 447 18.11 15.37 -46.06
C LEU A 447 17.57 14.17 -45.28
N LEU A 448 16.51 13.55 -45.81
CA LEU A 448 16.41 12.09 -45.86
C LEU A 448 16.44 11.66 -47.33
N GLY A 449 17.57 11.09 -47.75
CA GLY A 449 17.73 10.53 -49.08
C GLY A 449 19.07 9.83 -49.24
N SER A 450 19.01 8.50 -49.36
CA SER A 450 19.99 7.57 -49.97
C SER A 450 21.34 7.36 -49.27
N PHE A 451 21.66 6.10 -48.90
CA PHE A 451 22.56 5.24 -49.70
C PHE A 451 22.75 3.84 -49.10
N HIS A 452 22.91 2.87 -50.02
CA HIS A 452 23.28 1.47 -49.82
C HIS A 452 24.67 1.25 -49.21
N GLY A 453 24.81 0.16 -48.43
CA GLY A 453 25.86 -0.87 -48.57
C GLY A 453 27.28 -0.60 -48.06
N ARG A 454 27.75 -1.44 -47.13
CA ARG A 454 29.04 -2.21 -47.13
C ARG A 454 29.46 -2.62 -45.69
N ARG A 455 29.89 -3.89 -45.53
CA ARG A 455 30.85 -4.32 -44.49
C ARG A 455 32.26 -3.85 -44.90
N PRO A 456 33.19 -3.60 -43.94
CA PRO A 456 34.18 -4.61 -43.48
C PRO A 456 34.35 -4.52 -41.94
N GLY A 457 35.04 -5.37 -41.18
CA GLY A 457 36.23 -6.20 -41.38
C GLY A 457 37.26 -5.85 -40.28
N ALA A 458 37.79 -6.88 -39.62
CA ALA A 458 38.70 -6.92 -38.46
C ALA A 458 39.86 -5.91 -38.39
N LEU A 459 40.32 -5.60 -37.16
CA LEU A 459 41.75 -5.54 -36.83
C LEU A 459 42.00 -5.73 -35.32
N ALA A 460 42.97 -6.59 -35.02
CA ALA A 460 43.47 -6.97 -33.71
C ALA A 460 44.89 -6.37 -33.48
N ALA A 461 45.38 -6.55 -32.24
CA ALA A 461 46.75 -6.33 -31.74
C ALA A 461 47.13 -4.89 -31.35
N ALA A 462 47.95 -4.60 -30.34
CA ALA A 462 48.48 -5.28 -29.14
C ALA A 462 49.37 -4.23 -28.43
N ALA A 463 49.33 -4.12 -27.10
CA ALA A 463 50.45 -3.67 -26.25
C ALA A 463 50.07 -3.80 -24.75
N ASP A 464 50.80 -4.70 -24.07
CA ASP A 464 51.30 -4.71 -22.68
C ASP A 464 50.28 -4.50 -21.52
N GLY A 465 49.99 -5.44 -20.60
CA GLY A 465 50.81 -6.48 -19.97
C GLY A 465 51.75 -5.83 -18.94
N VAL A 466 51.43 -5.68 -17.64
CA VAL A 466 51.23 -6.70 -16.60
C VAL A 466 50.66 -5.97 -15.38
N GLU A 467 49.37 -6.17 -15.03
CA GLU A 467 48.78 -5.83 -13.71
C GLU A 467 47.31 -6.31 -13.58
N ALA A 468 46.66 -6.68 -14.70
CA ALA A 468 45.27 -7.13 -14.73
C ALA A 468 45.01 -8.59 -14.30
N ALA A 469 46.05 -9.39 -14.07
CA ALA A 469 45.89 -10.84 -13.81
C ALA A 469 45.32 -11.16 -12.41
N ALA A 470 45.60 -10.32 -11.39
CA ALA A 470 45.13 -10.56 -10.03
C ALA A 470 43.65 -10.16 -9.81
N VAL A 471 43.09 -9.34 -10.69
CA VAL A 471 41.69 -8.88 -10.61
C VAL A 471 40.77 -9.81 -11.40
N ASP A 472 41.25 -10.40 -12.51
CA ASP A 472 40.46 -11.33 -13.32
C ASP A 472 40.25 -12.69 -12.63
N GLU A 473 41.18 -13.11 -11.77
CA GLU A 473 41.04 -14.35 -10.98
C GLU A 473 40.00 -14.22 -9.85
N ALA A 474 39.88 -13.04 -9.24
CA ALA A 474 38.81 -12.72 -8.28
C ALA A 474 37.44 -12.57 -8.96
N TRP A 475 37.41 -12.12 -10.22
CA TRP A 475 36.19 -11.99 -11.00
C TRP A 475 35.69 -13.34 -11.55
N ARG A 476 36.61 -14.24 -11.96
CA ARG A 476 36.27 -15.61 -12.41
C ARG A 476 35.92 -16.57 -11.28
N GLY A 477 36.55 -16.46 -10.10
CA GLY A 477 36.20 -17.26 -8.92
C GLY A 477 34.80 -16.98 -8.36
N SER A 478 34.14 -15.90 -8.82
CA SER A 478 32.76 -15.56 -8.45
C SER A 478 31.71 -16.25 -9.33
N HIS A 479 32.11 -16.94 -10.40
CA HIS A 479 31.20 -17.51 -11.40
C HIS A 479 31.23 -19.05 -11.51
N GLU A 480 32.14 -19.73 -10.82
CA GLU A 480 32.19 -21.20 -10.76
C GLU A 480 32.19 -21.71 -9.31
N GLU A 481 31.05 -21.55 -8.63
CA GLU A 481 30.64 -22.48 -7.55
C GLU A 481 29.11 -22.35 -7.33
N GLY A 482 28.36 -23.37 -7.78
CA GLY A 482 27.11 -23.82 -7.16
C GLY A 482 25.87 -22.91 -7.21
N GLY A 483 24.95 -23.23 -8.13
CA GLY A 483 23.58 -22.75 -8.26
C GLY A 483 22.88 -22.20 -7.00
N LEU A 484 22.61 -20.90 -7.01
CA LEU A 484 21.61 -20.23 -6.18
C LEU A 484 20.83 -19.27 -7.08
N ARG A 485 19.53 -19.54 -7.22
CA ARG A 485 18.57 -18.69 -7.95
C ARG A 485 18.52 -17.31 -7.29
N GLU A 486 18.55 -16.28 -8.13
CA GLU A 486 18.52 -14.87 -7.75
C GLU A 486 17.39 -14.55 -6.77
N ALA A 487 17.76 -14.22 -5.54
CA ALA A 487 16.90 -13.61 -4.54
C ALA A 487 17.56 -12.34 -4.01
N GLY A 488 16.85 -11.21 -4.07
CA GLY A 488 17.12 -10.01 -3.27
C GLY A 488 18.18 -9.04 -3.81
N GLY A 489 17.79 -8.16 -4.73
CA GLY A 489 18.64 -7.09 -5.30
C GLY A 489 19.04 -5.93 -4.36
N GLY A 490 18.97 -6.09 -3.03
CA GLY A 490 19.42 -5.08 -2.06
C GLY A 490 20.75 -5.41 -1.37
N SER A 491 20.97 -6.69 -1.06
CA SER A 491 22.18 -7.16 -0.35
C SER A 491 23.41 -7.14 -1.27
N ALA A 492 23.27 -7.64 -2.50
CA ALA A 492 24.36 -7.69 -3.46
C ALA A 492 24.85 -6.29 -3.89
N SER A 493 23.98 -5.27 -3.93
CA SER A 493 24.39 -3.91 -4.30
C SER A 493 25.12 -3.20 -3.16
N GLN A 494 24.75 -3.45 -1.91
CA GLN A 494 25.43 -2.89 -0.73
C GLN A 494 26.78 -3.56 -0.48
N VAL A 495 26.89 -4.87 -0.70
CA VAL A 495 28.17 -5.59 -0.68
C VAL A 495 29.08 -5.08 -1.80
N LYS A 496 28.56 -4.89 -3.02
CA LYS A 496 29.31 -4.26 -4.12
C LYS A 496 29.77 -2.85 -3.77
N ALA A 497 28.91 -2.01 -3.18
CA ALA A 497 29.27 -0.66 -2.76
C ALA A 497 30.37 -0.67 -1.68
N CYS A 498 30.27 -1.57 -0.69
CA CYS A 498 31.26 -1.69 0.38
C CYS A 498 32.62 -2.19 -0.15
N VAL A 499 32.62 -3.18 -1.04
CA VAL A 499 33.84 -3.68 -1.70
C VAL A 499 34.49 -2.58 -2.56
N VAL A 500 33.69 -1.79 -3.29
CA VAL A 500 34.18 -0.66 -4.10
C VAL A 500 34.74 0.45 -3.20
N SER A 501 34.12 0.76 -2.07
CA SER A 501 34.63 1.76 -1.12
C SER A 501 35.94 1.31 -0.46
N VAL A 502 36.06 0.04 -0.08
CA VAL A 502 37.30 -0.52 0.47
C VAL A 502 38.40 -0.54 -0.59
N ALA A 503 38.08 -0.90 -1.83
CA ALA A 503 39.02 -0.82 -2.95
C ALA A 503 39.48 0.63 -3.23
N TYR A 504 38.55 1.60 -3.21
CA TYR A 504 38.86 3.02 -3.40
C TYR A 504 39.75 3.58 -2.29
N ILE A 505 39.49 3.24 -1.02
CA ILE A 505 40.33 3.62 0.12
C ILE A 505 41.72 2.98 -0.02
N TYR A 506 41.80 1.72 -0.46
CA TYR A 506 43.06 1.02 -0.70
C TYR A 506 43.89 1.69 -1.80
N THR A 507 43.29 2.05 -2.94
CA THR A 507 43.96 2.75 -4.05
C THR A 507 44.49 4.12 -3.63
N ILE A 508 43.71 4.89 -2.85
CA ILE A 508 44.16 6.19 -2.31
C ILE A 508 45.35 6.04 -1.36
N TYR A 509 45.37 5.00 -0.53
CA TYR A 509 46.41 4.79 0.50
C TYR A 509 47.69 4.10 -0.03
N VAL A 510 47.59 3.35 -1.13
CA VAL A 510 48.69 2.56 -1.68
C VAL A 510 49.35 3.25 -2.87
N CYS A 511 48.58 3.81 -3.82
CA CYS A 511 49.14 4.26 -5.10
C CYS A 511 49.65 5.70 -5.11
N GLY A 512 49.16 6.60 -4.24
CA GLY A 512 49.77 7.92 -4.00
C GLY A 512 49.86 8.91 -5.17
N GLU A 513 49.63 8.51 -6.42
CA GLU A 513 49.76 9.37 -7.60
C GLU A 513 48.45 10.09 -7.95
N ALA A 514 48.58 11.32 -8.45
CA ALA A 514 47.45 12.20 -8.75
C ALA A 514 46.67 11.80 -10.02
N SER A 515 47.26 10.98 -10.90
CA SER A 515 46.70 10.55 -12.19
C SER A 515 45.58 9.51 -12.04
N GLU A 516 45.70 8.55 -11.12
CA GLU A 516 44.67 7.54 -10.87
C GLU A 516 43.44 8.09 -10.13
N ARG A 517 43.62 9.15 -9.34
CA ARG A 517 42.52 9.87 -8.68
C ARG A 517 41.52 10.46 -9.67
N ALA A 518 41.98 10.95 -10.82
CA ALA A 518 41.10 11.53 -11.84
C ALA A 518 40.25 10.46 -12.55
N ARG A 519 40.85 9.32 -12.88
CA ARG A 519 40.21 8.21 -13.60
C ARG A 519 39.11 7.53 -12.78
N TRP A 520 39.29 7.38 -11.46
CA TRP A 520 38.27 6.81 -10.58
C TRP A 520 37.18 7.80 -10.16
N LYS A 521 37.49 9.10 -10.12
CA LYS A 521 36.49 10.15 -9.92
C LYS A 521 35.48 10.17 -11.08
N GLU A 522 35.95 9.93 -12.31
CA GLU A 522 35.10 9.82 -13.51
C GLU A 522 34.19 8.57 -13.48
N VAL A 523 34.67 7.45 -12.94
CA VAL A 523 33.89 6.21 -12.73
C VAL A 523 32.83 6.37 -11.64
N CYS A 524 33.14 7.10 -10.56
CA CYS A 524 32.17 7.43 -9.51
C CYS A 524 31.15 8.50 -9.93
N GLU A 525 31.50 9.41 -10.84
CA GLU A 525 30.56 10.43 -11.36
C GLU A 525 29.64 9.88 -12.47
N HIS A 526 30.11 8.90 -13.27
CA HIS A 526 29.28 8.27 -14.32
C HIS A 526 28.47 7.05 -13.82
N GLY A 527 28.94 6.35 -12.79
CA GLY A 527 28.15 5.36 -12.08
C GLY A 527 27.29 6.05 -11.03
N ARG A 528 25.96 6.13 -11.22
CA ARG A 528 25.02 6.64 -10.22
C ARG A 528 25.10 5.84 -8.90
N ILE A 529 26.07 6.16 -8.06
CA ILE A 529 26.16 5.72 -6.67
C ILE A 529 26.13 7.01 -5.86
N GLY A 530 24.92 7.50 -5.60
CA GLY A 530 24.70 8.55 -4.61
C GLY A 530 24.91 7.95 -3.23
N ILE A 531 25.79 8.57 -2.44
CA ILE A 531 25.82 8.40 -0.98
C ILE A 531 24.57 9.05 -0.39
#